data_AF-A0A7J2H7H9-F1
#
_entry.id   AF-A0A7J2H7H9-F1
#
_cell.length_a   1.000
_cell.length_b   1.000
_cell.length_c   1.000
_cell.angle_alpha   90.00
_cell.angle_beta   90.00
_cell.angle_gamma   90.00
#
_symmetry.space_group_name_H-M   'P 1'
#
loop_
_entity.id
_entity.type
_entity.pdbx_description
1 polymer ?
#
loop_
_entity_poly.entity_id
_entity_poly.type
_entity_poly.pdbx_seq_one_letter_code
_entity_poly.pdbx_strand_id
1 'polypeptide(L)'
;FEETAYLSILNKLLEEAGERGSSVFWVAKDSESRYLTEREGILGWLNDLMLLDYAWRDLESVYTKLRGVSFGKPKGHVACFKLIDEVYEKWRDYTVVYFKLGRQGVATQMTYPTRLSDELLQEALSTLLQLSDEVHGYPRPLNYVHNLAVLNPGLARLIADEMYRRSSRGSLMRFMLAPSGRRLLGLVR
;
A
#
# COMPACT_ATOMS: atom_id res chain seq x y z
N PHE A 1 -19.99 -5.52 -4.31
CA PHE A 1 -20.39 -4.33 -3.52
C PHE A 1 -19.16 -3.66 -2.94
N GLU A 2 -18.25 -4.44 -2.34
CA GLU A 2 -17.00 -3.94 -1.77
C GLU A 2 -16.10 -3.29 -2.84
N GLU A 3 -15.91 -3.95 -3.98
CA GLU A 3 -15.06 -3.45 -5.07
C GLU A 3 -15.59 -2.16 -5.68
N THR A 4 -16.92 -2.04 -5.82
CA THR A 4 -17.55 -0.78 -6.20
C THR A 4 -17.22 0.32 -5.19
N ALA A 5 -17.32 0.04 -3.88
CA ALA A 5 -17.01 1.02 -2.84
C ALA A 5 -15.52 1.43 -2.86
N TYR A 6 -14.60 0.46 -2.98
CA TYR A 6 -13.16 0.75 -3.08
C TYR A 6 -12.84 1.61 -4.30
N LEU A 7 -13.36 1.26 -5.48
CA LEU A 7 -13.13 2.02 -6.71
C LEU A 7 -13.74 3.42 -6.62
N SER A 8 -14.91 3.58 -5.98
CA SER A 8 -15.54 4.89 -5.76
C SER A 8 -14.70 5.77 -4.86
N ILE A 9 -14.19 5.23 -3.74
CA ILE A 9 -13.33 5.96 -2.81
C ILE A 9 -12.01 6.33 -3.48
N LEU A 10 -11.38 5.39 -4.20
CA LEU A 10 -10.15 5.64 -4.94
C LEU A 10 -10.34 6.76 -5.97
N ASN A 11 -11.40 6.68 -6.78
CA ASN A 11 -11.68 7.70 -7.78
C ASN A 11 -11.86 9.07 -7.12
N LYS A 12 -12.66 9.13 -6.05
CA LYS A 12 -12.95 10.39 -5.35
C LYS A 12 -11.71 10.99 -4.70
N LEU A 13 -10.87 10.17 -4.06
CA LEU A 13 -9.60 10.61 -3.47
C LEU A 13 -8.68 11.24 -4.53
N LEU A 14 -8.53 10.55 -5.65
CA LEU A 14 -7.65 10.99 -6.74
C LEU A 14 -8.17 12.25 -7.45
N GLU A 15 -9.48 12.38 -7.61
CA GLU A 15 -10.11 13.59 -8.15
C GLU A 15 -9.95 14.78 -7.22
N GLU A 16 -10.29 14.62 -5.93
CA GLU A 16 -10.15 15.68 -4.93
C GLU A 16 -8.69 16.13 -4.75
N ALA A 17 -7.73 15.19 -4.80
CA ALA A 17 -6.31 15.53 -4.76
C ALA A 17 -5.95 16.44 -5.95
N GLY A 18 -6.36 16.05 -7.16
CA GLY A 18 -6.12 16.84 -8.37
C GLY A 18 -6.77 18.23 -8.32
N GLU A 19 -8.04 18.32 -7.88
CA GLU A 19 -8.77 19.59 -7.74
C GLU A 19 -8.12 20.54 -6.72
N ARG A 20 -7.46 20.00 -5.69
CA ARG A 20 -6.77 20.77 -4.64
C ARG A 20 -5.31 21.05 -4.95
N GLY A 21 -4.82 20.70 -6.15
CA GLY A 21 -3.40 20.82 -6.49
C GLY A 21 -2.47 19.95 -5.64
N SER A 22 -3.02 18.88 -5.04
CA SER A 22 -2.29 17.91 -4.24
C SER A 22 -2.06 16.61 -5.01
N SER A 23 -1.15 15.77 -4.53
CA SER A 23 -0.81 14.50 -5.17
C SER A 23 -0.80 13.35 -4.17
N VAL A 24 -1.18 12.17 -4.65
CA VAL A 24 -1.22 10.95 -3.84
C VAL A 24 -0.08 10.04 -4.28
N PHE A 25 0.76 9.69 -3.31
CA PHE A 25 1.85 8.73 -3.47
C PHE A 25 1.59 7.56 -2.53
N TRP A 26 1.56 6.35 -3.08
CA TRP A 26 1.52 5.13 -2.28
C TRP A 26 2.94 4.68 -2.01
N VAL A 27 3.31 4.53 -0.73
CA VAL A 27 4.67 4.14 -0.33
C VAL A 27 4.63 2.76 0.32
N ALA A 28 5.52 1.86 -0.11
CA ALA A 28 5.62 0.50 0.38
C ALA A 28 7.09 0.14 0.68
N LYS A 29 7.35 -0.28 1.93
CA LYS A 29 8.66 -0.83 2.36
C LYS A 29 8.93 -2.23 1.83
N ASP A 30 7.86 -2.94 1.49
CA ASP A 30 7.91 -4.29 0.97
C ASP A 30 7.01 -4.36 -0.27
N SER A 31 7.52 -4.98 -1.31
CA SER A 31 6.85 -5.13 -2.59
C SER A 31 7.40 -6.35 -3.29
N GLU A 32 6.50 -7.21 -3.76
CA GLU A 32 6.86 -8.38 -4.55
C GLU A 32 7.04 -8.03 -6.04
N SER A 33 7.08 -6.74 -6.39
CA SER A 33 7.26 -6.30 -7.78
C SER A 33 8.61 -6.76 -8.34
N ARG A 34 8.59 -7.18 -9.60
CA ARG A 34 9.75 -7.69 -10.36
C ARG A 34 9.98 -6.94 -11.67
N TYR A 35 9.54 -5.69 -11.76
CA TYR A 35 9.60 -4.94 -13.01
C TYR A 35 11.02 -4.68 -13.49
N LEU A 36 11.97 -4.43 -12.57
CA LEU A 36 13.38 -4.25 -12.91
C LEU A 36 14.04 -5.60 -13.13
N THR A 37 13.85 -6.55 -12.21
CA THR A 37 14.47 -7.88 -12.31
C THR A 37 14.06 -8.61 -13.59
N GLU A 38 12.79 -8.53 -14.01
CA GLU A 38 12.31 -9.14 -15.26
C GLU A 38 12.89 -8.45 -16.50
N ARG A 39 13.01 -7.11 -16.49
CA ARG A 39 13.61 -6.36 -17.60
C ARG A 39 15.09 -6.69 -17.80
N GLU A 40 15.80 -6.93 -16.71
CA GLU A 40 17.23 -7.33 -16.73
C GLU A 40 17.43 -8.85 -16.91
N GLY A 41 16.36 -9.61 -17.14
CA GLY A 41 16.43 -11.06 -17.37
C GLY A 41 16.79 -11.89 -16.12
N ILE A 42 16.68 -11.31 -14.92
CA ILE A 42 16.92 -11.99 -13.65
C ILE A 42 15.67 -12.80 -13.31
N LEU A 43 15.75 -14.11 -13.49
CA LEU A 43 14.69 -15.06 -13.17
C LEU A 43 14.88 -15.62 -11.76
N GLY A 44 13.82 -15.67 -10.94
CA GLY A 44 13.85 -16.32 -9.63
C GLY A 44 13.09 -15.57 -8.55
N TRP A 45 13.56 -15.71 -7.30
CA TRP A 45 12.94 -15.18 -6.08
C TRP A 45 13.30 -13.74 -5.74
N LEU A 46 14.31 -13.17 -6.40
CA LEU A 46 14.77 -11.80 -6.17
C LEU A 46 13.70 -10.81 -6.65
N ASN A 47 13.29 -9.89 -5.78
CA ASN A 47 12.41 -8.77 -6.13
C ASN A 47 13.22 -7.49 -6.33
N ASP A 48 12.56 -6.46 -6.89
CA ASP A 48 13.20 -5.19 -7.22
C ASP A 48 13.80 -4.49 -6.00
N LEU A 49 13.13 -4.56 -4.84
CA LEU A 49 13.61 -3.93 -3.61
C LEU A 49 14.88 -4.59 -3.08
N MET A 50 14.94 -5.92 -3.03
CA MET A 50 16.14 -6.66 -2.60
C MET A 50 17.33 -6.39 -3.51
N LEU A 51 17.11 -6.34 -4.83
CA LEU A 51 18.17 -6.00 -5.79
C LEU A 51 18.72 -4.60 -5.53
N LEU A 52 17.83 -3.62 -5.36
CA LEU A 52 18.21 -2.23 -5.16
C LEU A 52 18.82 -1.98 -3.79
N ASP A 53 18.38 -2.67 -2.74
CA ASP A 53 18.97 -2.57 -1.41
C ASP A 53 20.45 -2.97 -1.44
N TYR A 54 20.77 -4.04 -2.18
CA TYR A 54 22.14 -4.46 -2.39
C TYR A 54 22.93 -3.46 -3.26
N ALA A 55 22.36 -3.06 -4.40
CA ALA A 55 23.03 -2.16 -5.35
C ALA A 55 23.28 -0.75 -4.77
N TRP A 56 22.40 -0.28 -3.87
CA TRP A 56 22.46 1.05 -3.25
C TRP A 56 22.95 1.02 -1.81
N ARG A 57 23.61 -0.06 -1.36
CA ARG A 57 24.06 -0.22 0.03
C ARG A 57 24.87 0.97 0.56
N ASP A 58 25.67 1.60 -0.29
CA ASP A 58 26.55 2.73 0.05
C ASP A 58 26.04 4.08 -0.49
N LEU A 59 24.83 4.12 -1.03
CA LEU A 59 24.22 5.32 -1.61
C LEU A 59 23.14 5.90 -0.69
N GLU A 60 22.85 7.19 -0.86
CA GLU A 60 21.79 7.92 -0.17
C GLU A 60 21.19 8.98 -1.09
N SER A 61 19.96 9.43 -0.80
CA SER A 61 19.22 10.38 -1.65
C SER A 61 19.17 9.96 -3.13
N VAL A 62 19.03 8.66 -3.39
CA VAL A 62 18.96 8.10 -4.74
C VAL A 62 17.56 7.62 -5.06
N TYR A 63 17.17 7.74 -6.33
CA TYR A 63 15.95 7.15 -6.84
C TYR A 63 16.10 6.72 -8.30
N THR A 64 15.28 5.76 -8.72
CA THR A 64 15.08 5.40 -10.13
C THR A 64 13.60 5.29 -10.42
N LYS A 65 13.21 5.59 -11.67
CA LYS A 65 11.81 5.67 -12.09
C LYS A 65 11.54 4.73 -13.25
N LEU A 66 10.44 4.01 -13.12
CA LEU A 66 9.91 3.12 -14.14
C LEU A 66 8.56 3.63 -14.64
N ARG A 67 8.53 4.07 -15.90
CA ARG A 67 7.30 4.45 -16.61
C ARG A 67 6.73 3.29 -17.41
N GLY A 68 5.45 3.43 -17.78
CA GLY A 68 4.75 2.51 -18.67
C GLY A 68 4.16 1.29 -17.95
N VAL A 69 3.91 1.40 -16.65
CA VAL A 69 3.21 0.36 -15.90
C VAL A 69 1.71 0.67 -15.93
N SER A 70 0.91 -0.35 -16.19
CA SER A 70 -0.56 -0.23 -16.19
C SER A 70 -1.17 -1.39 -15.45
N PHE A 71 -2.29 -1.15 -14.76
CA PHE A 71 -3.04 -2.22 -14.12
C PHE A 71 -4.13 -2.75 -15.06
N GLY A 72 -4.28 -4.08 -15.09
CA GLY A 72 -5.22 -4.75 -15.99
C GLY A 72 -6.66 -4.57 -15.55
N LYS A 73 -7.55 -4.24 -16.50
CA LYS A 73 -8.99 -4.13 -16.24
C LYS A 73 -9.57 -5.46 -15.75
N PRO A 74 -10.30 -5.49 -14.62
CA PRO A 74 -10.91 -6.71 -14.12
C PRO A 74 -11.91 -7.24 -15.15
N LYS A 75 -11.90 -8.56 -15.35
CA LYS A 75 -12.87 -9.25 -16.21
C LYS A 75 -14.08 -9.65 -15.38
N GLY A 76 -15.29 -9.42 -15.89
CA GLY A 76 -16.56 -9.80 -15.24
C GLY A 76 -17.27 -8.70 -14.46
N HIS A 77 -18.40 -9.04 -13.82
CA HIS A 77 -19.27 -8.13 -13.08
C HIS A 77 -18.77 -7.88 -11.64
N VAL A 78 -17.51 -7.50 -11.47
CA VAL A 78 -16.88 -7.34 -10.15
C VAL A 78 -17.31 -6.02 -9.47
N ALA A 79 -17.58 -4.98 -10.27
CA ALA A 79 -18.08 -3.69 -9.81
C ALA A 79 -18.99 -3.04 -10.87
N CYS A 80 -19.53 -1.86 -10.57
CA CYS A 80 -20.30 -1.07 -11.54
C CYS A 80 -19.45 -0.77 -12.78
N PHE A 81 -19.89 -1.21 -13.97
CA PHE A 81 -19.11 -1.08 -15.20
C PHE A 81 -18.70 0.37 -15.51
N LYS A 82 -19.64 1.30 -15.36
CA LYS A 82 -19.37 2.73 -15.60
C LYS A 82 -18.22 3.23 -14.73
N LEU A 83 -18.20 2.84 -13.45
CA LEU A 83 -17.13 3.20 -12.53
C LEU A 83 -15.80 2.53 -12.89
N ILE A 84 -15.82 1.26 -13.33
CA ILE A 84 -14.61 0.59 -13.81
C ILE A 84 -14.06 1.33 -15.03
N ASP A 85 -14.91 1.68 -15.99
CA ASP A 85 -14.49 2.40 -17.20
C ASP A 85 -13.87 3.76 -16.83
N GLU A 86 -14.57 4.55 -16.03
CA GLU A 86 -14.09 5.86 -15.54
C GLU A 86 -12.73 5.75 -14.84
N VAL A 87 -12.58 4.79 -13.91
CA VAL A 87 -11.33 4.65 -13.15
C VAL A 87 -10.19 4.18 -14.04
N TYR A 88 -10.42 3.18 -14.88
CA TYR A 88 -9.36 2.57 -15.68
C TYR A 88 -8.99 3.43 -16.90
N GLU A 89 -9.91 4.18 -17.48
CA GLU A 89 -9.54 5.14 -18.55
C GLU A 89 -8.66 6.27 -18.01
N LYS A 90 -8.93 6.72 -16.78
CA LYS A 90 -8.31 7.93 -16.21
C LYS A 90 -7.07 7.64 -15.37
N TRP A 91 -7.00 6.47 -14.73
CA TRP A 91 -6.02 6.17 -13.69
C TRP A 91 -5.24 4.86 -13.89
N ARG A 92 -5.50 4.07 -14.96
CA ARG A 92 -4.81 2.79 -15.19
C ARG A 92 -3.29 2.88 -15.22
N ASP A 93 -2.78 4.00 -15.71
CA ASP A 93 -1.37 4.19 -15.99
C ASP A 93 -0.71 4.83 -14.76
N TYR A 94 0.25 4.12 -14.18
CA TYR A 94 0.97 4.54 -13.00
C TYR A 94 2.47 4.40 -13.20
N THR A 95 3.20 5.19 -12.42
CA THR A 95 4.65 5.21 -12.42
C THR A 95 5.12 4.60 -11.12
N VAL A 96 6.14 3.74 -11.23
CA VAL A 96 6.80 3.12 -10.09
C VAL A 96 8.12 3.85 -9.89
N VAL A 97 8.41 4.26 -8.65
CA VAL A 97 9.69 4.85 -8.27
C VAL A 97 10.25 4.02 -7.14
N TYR A 98 11.52 3.65 -7.29
CA TYR A 98 12.29 3.10 -6.18
C TYR A 98 13.22 4.17 -5.66
N PHE A 99 13.34 4.30 -4.35
CA PHE A 99 14.13 5.34 -3.73
C PHE A 99 14.77 4.87 -2.42
N LYS A 100 15.89 5.50 -2.06
CA LYS A 100 16.57 5.33 -0.78
C LYS A 100 16.95 6.70 -0.24
N LEU A 101 16.43 7.05 0.94
CA LEU A 101 16.55 8.39 1.51
C LEU A 101 17.87 8.57 2.27
N GLY A 102 18.16 7.69 3.23
CA GLY A 102 19.41 7.72 4.00
C GLY A 102 20.31 6.53 3.70
N ARG A 103 21.61 6.68 3.98
CA ARG A 103 22.61 5.61 3.77
C ARG A 103 22.28 4.32 4.53
N GLN A 104 21.81 4.43 5.78
CA GLN A 104 21.37 3.29 6.61
C GLN A 104 19.93 2.86 6.34
N GLY A 105 19.22 3.57 5.46
CA GLY A 105 17.86 3.26 5.09
C GLY A 105 17.75 2.12 4.08
N VAL A 106 16.53 1.63 3.93
CA VAL A 106 16.18 0.60 2.95
C VAL A 106 15.65 1.23 1.66
N ALA A 107 15.90 0.56 0.54
CA ALA A 107 15.20 0.80 -0.71
C ALA A 107 13.70 0.63 -0.48
N THR A 108 12.94 1.62 -0.91
CA THR A 108 11.49 1.69 -0.73
C THR A 108 10.86 1.93 -2.11
N GLN A 109 9.67 1.38 -2.33
CA GLN A 109 8.89 1.65 -3.53
C GLN A 109 7.85 2.73 -3.24
N MET A 110 7.64 3.61 -4.21
CA MET A 110 6.41 4.38 -4.29
C MET A 110 5.75 4.24 -5.65
N THR A 111 4.43 4.37 -5.69
CA THR A 111 3.65 4.44 -6.92
C THR A 111 2.74 5.65 -6.92
N TYR A 112 2.48 6.19 -8.12
CA TYR A 112 1.59 7.32 -8.31
C TYR A 112 1.05 7.37 -9.76
N PRO A 113 -0.06 8.08 -10.04
CA PRO A 113 -0.62 8.15 -11.39
C PRO A 113 0.35 8.84 -12.37
N THR A 114 0.63 8.23 -13.52
CA THR A 114 1.69 8.68 -14.46
C THR A 114 1.54 10.11 -14.96
N ARG A 115 0.30 10.63 -14.95
CA ARG A 115 -0.04 11.99 -15.34
C ARG A 115 0.45 13.09 -14.39
N LEU A 116 0.96 12.75 -13.21
CA LEU A 116 1.60 13.72 -12.32
C LEU A 116 2.98 14.12 -12.87
N SER A 117 3.35 15.38 -12.66
CA SER A 117 4.60 15.93 -13.17
C SER A 117 5.81 15.43 -12.39
N ASP A 118 6.99 15.49 -13.02
CA ASP A 118 8.23 15.04 -12.37
C ASP A 118 8.66 16.00 -11.24
N GLU A 119 8.25 17.27 -11.28
CA GLU A 119 8.49 18.25 -10.20
C GLU A 119 7.78 17.82 -8.90
N LEU A 120 6.54 17.34 -8.99
CA LEU A 120 5.79 16.85 -7.84
C LEU A 120 6.44 15.62 -7.22
N LEU A 121 7.04 14.75 -8.03
CA LEU A 121 7.83 13.63 -7.53
C LEU A 121 9.07 14.12 -6.75
N GLN A 122 9.81 15.11 -7.27
CA GLN A 122 10.96 15.66 -6.56
C GLN A 122 10.56 16.32 -5.25
N GLU A 123 9.46 17.06 -5.23
CA GLU A 123 8.91 17.67 -4.02
C GLU A 123 8.53 16.61 -2.99
N ALA A 124 7.87 15.53 -3.41
CA ALA A 124 7.52 14.41 -2.55
C ALA A 124 8.78 13.72 -1.97
N LEU A 125 9.77 13.41 -2.79
CA LEU A 125 11.04 12.80 -2.34
C LEU A 125 11.79 13.71 -1.37
N SER A 126 11.88 15.01 -1.66
CA SER A 126 12.49 16.01 -0.77
C SER A 126 11.76 16.09 0.57
N THR A 127 10.43 16.10 0.54
CA THR A 127 9.60 16.10 1.75
C THR A 127 9.83 14.83 2.58
N LEU A 128 9.85 13.66 1.95
CA LEU A 128 10.14 12.40 2.65
C LEU A 128 11.54 12.38 3.24
N LEU A 129 12.53 12.92 2.53
CA LEU A 129 13.91 13.05 3.02
C LEU A 129 13.98 13.94 4.27
N GLN A 130 13.36 15.13 4.25
CA GLN A 130 13.32 16.05 5.39
C GLN A 130 12.62 15.44 6.62
N LEU A 131 11.62 14.60 6.38
CA LEU A 131 10.85 13.91 7.43
C LEU A 131 11.51 12.60 7.87
N SER A 132 12.63 12.21 7.27
CA SER A 132 13.33 10.97 7.63
C SER A 132 14.10 11.11 8.92
N ASP A 133 14.12 10.01 9.66
CA ASP A 133 14.99 9.84 10.82
C ASP A 133 16.43 9.55 10.38
N GLU A 134 17.41 10.20 11.01
CA GLU A 134 18.83 10.06 10.65
C GLU A 134 19.38 8.65 10.93
N VAL A 135 18.83 7.95 11.94
CA VAL A 135 19.30 6.62 12.33
C VAL A 135 18.81 5.57 11.34
N HIS A 136 17.53 5.62 10.96
CA HIS A 136 16.93 4.56 10.13
C HIS A 136 16.78 4.96 8.65
N GLY A 137 17.02 6.21 8.29
CA GLY A 137 16.83 6.71 6.93
C GLY A 137 15.41 6.55 6.40
N TYR A 138 14.41 6.55 7.28
CA TYR A 138 13.00 6.31 6.92
C TYR A 138 12.07 7.42 7.46
N PRO A 139 10.99 7.81 6.74
CA PRO A 139 10.11 8.90 7.15
C PRO A 139 9.42 8.63 8.49
N ARG A 140 9.61 9.54 9.46
CA ARG A 140 9.01 9.46 10.81
C ARG A 140 7.48 9.33 10.78
N PRO A 141 6.72 10.08 9.95
CA PRO A 141 5.26 9.96 9.93
C PRO A 141 4.78 8.58 9.49
N LEU A 142 5.45 7.96 8.51
CA LEU A 142 5.10 6.61 8.05
C LEU A 142 5.39 5.56 9.13
N ASN A 143 6.51 5.71 9.85
CA ASN A 143 6.81 4.85 10.99
C ASN A 143 5.78 5.01 12.12
N TYR A 144 5.41 6.26 12.43
CA TYR A 144 4.44 6.58 13.47
C TYR A 144 3.07 5.96 13.20
N VAL A 145 2.51 6.16 11.99
CA VAL A 145 1.21 5.59 11.61
C VAL A 145 1.25 4.06 11.61
N HIS A 146 2.34 3.46 11.13
CA HIS A 146 2.50 1.99 11.17
C HIS A 146 2.41 1.46 12.61
N ASN A 147 3.10 2.10 13.55
CA ASN A 147 3.10 1.67 14.96
C ASN A 147 1.76 1.94 15.66
N LEU A 148 1.02 2.98 15.28
CA LEU A 148 -0.32 3.24 15.79
C LEU A 148 -1.39 2.31 15.24
N ALA A 149 -1.25 1.89 13.98
CA ALA A 149 -2.20 1.00 13.31
C ALA A 149 -2.15 -0.45 13.84
N VAL A 150 -1.16 -0.78 14.67
CA VAL A 150 -1.08 -2.08 15.34
C VAL A 150 -2.27 -2.23 16.29
N LEU A 151 -3.28 -2.97 15.83
CA LEU A 151 -4.47 -3.27 16.62
C LEU A 151 -4.07 -4.05 17.88
N ASN A 152 -4.43 -3.52 19.05
CA ASN A 152 -4.26 -4.25 20.30
C ASN A 152 -5.09 -5.55 20.24
N PRO A 153 -4.46 -6.74 20.32
CA PRO A 153 -5.18 -8.01 20.24
C PRO A 153 -6.26 -8.16 21.33
N GLY A 154 -6.07 -7.52 22.49
CA GLY A 154 -7.05 -7.45 23.57
C GLY A 154 -8.32 -6.70 23.18
N LEU A 155 -8.23 -5.65 22.36
CA LEU A 155 -9.40 -4.90 21.89
C LEU A 155 -10.27 -5.74 20.95
N ALA A 156 -9.65 -6.43 19.99
CA ALA A 156 -10.36 -7.35 19.11
C ALA A 156 -11.08 -8.46 19.89
N ARG A 157 -10.43 -9.00 20.93
CA ARG A 157 -11.01 -9.99 21.83
C ARG A 157 -12.22 -9.45 22.60
N LEU A 158 -12.11 -8.23 23.17
CA LEU A 158 -13.19 -7.57 23.89
C LEU A 158 -14.41 -7.30 23.00
N ILE A 159 -14.18 -6.80 21.77
CA ILE A 159 -15.25 -6.58 20.78
C ILE A 159 -15.94 -7.91 20.46
N ALA A 160 -15.17 -8.96 20.17
CA ALA A 160 -15.72 -10.27 19.88
C ALA A 160 -16.50 -10.86 21.07
N ASP A 161 -16.06 -10.64 22.32
CA ASP A 161 -16.77 -11.07 23.53
C ASP A 161 -18.10 -10.32 23.74
N GLU A 162 -18.14 -9.03 23.43
CA GLU A 162 -19.38 -8.24 23.47
C GLU A 162 -20.35 -8.67 22.36
N MET A 163 -19.86 -8.89 21.14
CA MET A 163 -20.67 -9.40 20.02
C MET A 163 -21.19 -10.82 20.29
N TYR A 164 -20.37 -11.68 20.90
CA TYR A 164 -20.79 -13.01 21.35
C TYR A 164 -21.93 -12.93 22.38
N ARG A 165 -21.83 -12.01 23.36
CA ARG A 165 -22.87 -11.82 24.38
C ARG A 165 -24.19 -11.33 23.78
N ARG A 166 -24.15 -10.44 22.79
CA ARG A 166 -25.33 -9.86 22.13
C ARG A 166 -25.93 -10.74 21.02
N SER A 167 -25.20 -11.75 20.54
CA SER A 167 -25.67 -12.57 19.41
C SER A 167 -26.73 -13.59 19.84
N SER A 168 -27.71 -13.80 18.95
CA SER A 168 -28.82 -14.72 19.16
C SER A 168 -28.32 -16.15 19.39
N ARG A 169 -28.95 -16.85 20.33
CA ARG A 169 -28.68 -18.27 20.60
C ARG A 169 -28.95 -19.08 19.32
N GLY A 170 -28.00 -19.95 18.94
CA GLY A 170 -28.12 -20.81 17.75
C GLY A 170 -27.61 -20.21 16.44
N SER A 171 -27.21 -18.94 16.39
CA SER A 171 -26.60 -18.37 15.19
C SER A 171 -25.18 -18.89 14.95
N LEU A 172 -24.83 -19.17 13.69
CA LEU A 172 -23.46 -19.54 13.29
C LEU A 172 -22.42 -18.50 13.76
N MET A 173 -22.79 -17.22 13.65
CA MET A 173 -21.96 -16.10 14.10
C MET A 173 -21.59 -16.21 15.59
N ARG A 174 -22.54 -16.63 16.45
CA ARG A 174 -22.27 -16.85 17.87
C ARG A 174 -21.30 -18.00 18.12
N PHE A 175 -21.37 -19.07 17.34
CA PHE A 175 -20.40 -20.17 17.43
C PHE A 175 -19.00 -19.72 17.02
N MET A 176 -18.87 -18.94 15.94
CA MET A 176 -17.59 -18.39 15.50
C MET A 176 -16.97 -17.42 16.51
N LEU A 177 -17.79 -16.58 17.16
CA LEU A 177 -17.35 -15.60 18.15
C LEU A 177 -17.07 -16.20 19.53
N ALA A 178 -17.48 -17.44 19.80
CA ALA A 178 -17.21 -18.12 21.06
C ALA A 178 -15.68 -18.28 21.29
N PRO A 179 -15.21 -18.33 22.55
CA PRO A 179 -13.78 -18.53 22.84
C PRO A 179 -13.16 -19.78 22.18
N SER A 180 -13.92 -20.86 22.04
CA SER A 180 -13.50 -22.08 21.33
C SER A 180 -13.51 -21.91 19.82
N GLY A 181 -14.55 -21.30 19.26
CA GLY A 181 -14.65 -21.01 17.82
C GLY A 181 -13.55 -20.08 17.33
N ARG A 182 -13.23 -19.04 18.10
CA ARG A 182 -12.13 -18.11 17.79
C ARG A 182 -10.76 -18.78 17.77
N ARG A 183 -10.50 -19.71 18.68
CA ARG A 183 -9.26 -20.51 18.66
C ARG A 183 -9.19 -21.42 17.44
N LEU A 184 -10.31 -22.03 17.07
CA LEU A 184 -10.40 -22.92 15.91
C LEU A 184 -10.21 -22.17 14.57
N LEU A 185 -10.63 -20.90 14.53
CA LEU A 185 -10.43 -19.99 13.38
C LEU A 185 -9.07 -19.27 13.40
N GLY A 186 -8.21 -19.51 14.39
CA GLY A 186 -6.90 -18.86 14.52
C GLY A 186 -6.95 -17.36 14.87
N LEU A 187 -8.10 -16.86 15.34
CA LEU A 187 -8.30 -15.44 15.67
C LEU A 187 -7.69 -15.05 17.03
N VAL A 188 -7.43 -16.02 17.90
CA VAL A 188 -6.78 -15.82 19.20
C VAL A 188 -5.93 -17.06 19.48
N ARG A 189 -4.65 -16.86 19.83
CA ARG A 189 -3.79 -17.92 20.38
C ARG A 189 -4.08 -18.13 21.87
#